data_AF-A0A0W0E1M9-F1
#
_entry.id   AF-A0A0W0E1M9-F1
#
_cell.length_a   1.000
_cell.length_b   1.000
_cell.length_c   1.000
_cell.angle_alpha   90.00
_cell.angle_beta   90.00
_cell.angle_gamma   90.00
#
_symmetry.space_group_name_H-M   'P 1'
#
loop_
_entity.id
_entity.type
_entity.pdbx_description
1 polymer ?
#
loop_
_entity_poly.entity_id
_entity_poly.type
_entity_poly.pdbx_seq_one_letter_code
_entity_poly.pdbx_strand_id
1 'polypeptide(L)'
;MDESQLKGKLWYCVDRLLAREERRFSQKFVSALVELVYVQLVEVGETLESYAQHGGRDVVSMADLRLLLRRSPELLAMCDPEGSQ
;
A
#
# COMPACT_ATOMS: atom_id res chain seq x y z
N MET A 1 11.33 -6.63 14.11
CA MET A 1 10.77 -7.54 13.09
C MET A 1 11.69 -7.42 11.89
N ASP A 2 12.26 -8.52 11.42
CA ASP A 2 13.14 -8.49 10.25
C ASP A 2 12.35 -8.45 8.93
N GLU A 3 13.02 -8.10 7.83
CA GLU A 3 12.42 -8.02 6.49
C GLU A 3 11.77 -9.34 6.06
N SER A 4 12.41 -10.47 6.34
CA SER A 4 11.90 -11.80 5.99
C SER A 4 10.60 -12.13 6.70
N GLN A 5 10.45 -11.77 7.98
CA GLN A 5 9.20 -11.90 8.73
C GLN A 5 8.10 -11.00 8.17
N LEU A 6 8.43 -9.78 7.76
CA LEU A 6 7.48 -8.86 7.13
C LEU A 6 6.99 -9.43 5.79
N LYS A 7 7.91 -9.88 4.95
CA LYS A 7 7.59 -10.51 3.65
C LYS A 7 6.80 -11.80 3.82
N GLY A 8 7.07 -12.61 4.84
CA GLY A 8 6.28 -13.80 5.15
C GLY A 8 4.83 -13.47 5.51
N LYS A 9 4.60 -12.43 6.32
CA LYS A 9 3.24 -11.94 6.62
C LYS A 9 2.57 -11.34 5.38
N LEU A 10 3.32 -10.60 4.57
CA LEU A 10 2.82 -10.02 3.32
C LEU A 10 2.40 -11.11 2.34
N TRP A 11 3.20 -12.16 2.19
CA TRP A 11 2.86 -13.34 1.40
C TRP A 11 1.53 -13.95 1.82
N TYR A 12 1.30 -14.13 3.12
CA TYR A 12 0.02 -14.65 3.61
C TYR A 12 -1.16 -13.73 3.25
N CYS A 13 -1.00 -12.40 3.35
CA CYS A 13 -2.03 -11.45 2.94
C CYS A 13 -2.29 -11.50 1.43
N VAL A 14 -1.25 -11.53 0.60
CA VAL A 14 -1.34 -11.61 -0.85
C VAL A 14 -2.02 -12.91 -1.29
N ASP A 15 -1.62 -14.05 -0.71
CA ASP A 15 -2.21 -15.35 -0.99
C ASP A 15 -3.72 -15.37 -0.67
N ARG A 16 -4.12 -14.79 0.47
CA ARG A 16 -5.54 -14.63 0.83
C ARG A 16 -6.33 -13.71 -0.10
N LEU A 17 -5.71 -12.68 -0.65
CA LEU A 17 -6.35 -11.81 -1.64
C LEU A 17 -6.54 -12.56 -2.95
N LEU A 18 -5.52 -13.28 -3.42
CA LEU A 18 -5.58 -14.08 -4.64
C LEU A 18 -6.55 -15.26 -4.53
N ALA A 19 -6.72 -15.83 -3.34
CA ALA A 19 -7.70 -16.89 -3.09
C ALA A 19 -9.17 -16.45 -3.31
N ARG A 20 -9.43 -15.14 -3.35
CA ARG A 20 -10.76 -14.57 -3.66
C ARG A 20 -11.01 -14.44 -5.16
N GLU A 21 -9.97 -14.54 -5.97
CA GLU A 21 -10.07 -14.54 -7.43
C GLU A 21 -10.42 -15.96 -7.90
N GLU A 22 -11.38 -16.10 -8.82
CA GLU A 22 -11.76 -17.39 -9.41
C GLU A 22 -10.73 -17.89 -10.45
N ARG A 23 -9.44 -17.75 -10.15
CA ARG A 23 -8.31 -18.07 -11.04
C ARG A 23 -7.15 -18.66 -10.25
N ARG A 24 -6.38 -19.54 -10.89
CA ARG A 24 -5.16 -20.10 -10.30
C ARG A 24 -3.95 -19.25 -10.69
N PHE A 25 -3.11 -18.95 -9.70
CA PHE A 25 -1.86 -18.24 -9.90
C PHE A 25 -0.67 -19.16 -9.62
N SER A 26 0.42 -18.97 -10.36
CA SER A 26 1.65 -19.74 -10.12
C SER A 26 2.37 -19.24 -8.87
N GLN A 27 3.10 -20.13 -8.19
CA GLN A 27 3.93 -19.74 -7.04
C GLN A 27 4.93 -18.63 -7.39
N LYS A 28 5.52 -18.68 -8.59
CA LYS A 28 6.42 -17.64 -9.09
C LYS A 28 5.72 -16.27 -9.20
N PHE A 29 4.47 -16.26 -9.66
CA PHE A 29 3.68 -15.02 -9.71
C PHE A 29 3.40 -14.49 -8.31
N VAL A 30 3.00 -15.35 -7.37
CA VAL A 30 2.74 -14.95 -5.97
C VAL A 30 3.99 -14.35 -5.33
N SER A 31 5.15 -15.01 -5.44
CA SER A 31 6.42 -14.48 -4.92
C SER A 31 6.79 -13.13 -5.53
N ALA A 32 6.64 -12.98 -6.86
CA ALA A 32 6.93 -11.71 -7.54
C ALA A 32 5.99 -10.58 -7.10
N LEU A 33 4.70 -10.90 -6.89
CA LEU A 33 3.72 -9.94 -6.41
C LEU A 33 4.02 -9.50 -4.97
N VAL A 34 4.48 -10.41 -4.10
CA VAL A 34 4.89 -10.07 -2.73
C VAL A 34 6.07 -9.10 -2.73
N GLU A 35 7.08 -9.34 -3.56
CA GLU A 35 8.23 -8.42 -3.69
C GLU A 35 7.80 -7.05 -4.24
N LEU A 36 6.94 -7.03 -5.26
CA LEU A 36 6.40 -5.78 -5.81
C LEU A 36 5.62 -4.98 -4.76
N VAL A 37 4.71 -5.64 -4.03
CA VAL A 37 3.91 -4.98 -2.99
C VAL A 37 4.80 -4.50 -1.84
N TYR A 38 5.83 -5.25 -1.48
CA TYR A 38 6.79 -4.82 -0.46
C TYR A 38 7.50 -3.52 -0.87
N VAL A 39 8.07 -3.47 -2.08
CA VAL A 39 8.71 -2.26 -2.61
C VAL A 39 7.72 -1.09 -2.66
N GLN A 40 6.51 -1.32 -3.15
CA GLN A 40 5.49 -0.29 -3.23
C GLN A 40 5.10 0.28 -1.85
N LEU A 41 5.01 -0.56 -0.82
CA LEU A 41 4.71 -0.13 0.54
C LEU A 41 5.82 0.74 1.14
N VAL A 42 7.09 0.40 0.84
CA VAL A 42 8.24 1.23 1.26
C VAL A 42 8.17 2.59 0.58
N GLU A 43 8.02 2.64 -0.75
CA GLU A 43 7.92 3.89 -1.51
C GLU A 43 6.75 4.79 -1.06
N VAL A 44 5.59 4.18 -0.80
CA VAL A 44 4.41 4.89 -0.26
C VAL A 44 4.71 5.45 1.13
N GLY A 45 5.33 4.65 2.02
CA GLY A 45 5.70 5.07 3.36
C GLY A 45 6.66 6.28 3.35
N GLU A 46 7.74 6.19 2.57
CA GLU A 46 8.73 7.27 2.42
C GLU A 46 8.10 8.55 1.86
N THR A 47 7.21 8.41 0.87
CA THR A 47 6.51 9.55 0.28
C THR A 47 5.56 10.22 1.29
N LEU A 48 4.78 9.43 2.04
CA LEU A 48 3.88 9.94 3.07
C LEU A 48 4.64 10.64 4.19
N GLU A 49 5.76 10.07 4.63
CA GLU A 49 6.65 10.69 5.62
C GLU A 49 7.19 12.03 5.11
N SER A 50 7.68 12.08 3.87
CA SER A 50 8.16 13.30 3.25
C SER A 50 7.07 14.39 3.19
N TYR A 51 5.82 14.04 2.90
CA TYR A 51 4.70 14.98 2.89
C TYR A 51 4.34 15.50 4.28
N ALA A 52 4.35 14.62 5.29
CA ALA A 52 4.13 15.04 6.67
C ALA A 52 5.22 16.03 7.13
N GLN A 53 6.49 15.70 6.87
CA GLN A 53 7.64 16.55 7.21
C GLN A 53 7.59 17.89 6.47
N HIS A 54 7.23 17.91 5.19
CA HIS A 54 7.04 19.14 4.43
C HIS A 54 5.95 20.04 5.02
N GLY A 55 4.92 19.44 5.63
CA GLY A 55 3.88 20.14 6.38
C GLY A 55 4.25 20.48 7.83
N GLY A 56 5.50 20.29 8.25
CA GLY A 56 5.96 20.53 9.63
C GLY A 56 5.41 19.55 10.67
N ARG A 57 4.94 18.37 10.22
CA ARG A 57 4.37 17.31 11.07
C ARG A 57 5.29 16.10 11.10
N ASP A 58 5.29 15.40 12.23
CA ASP A 58 5.95 14.11 12.45
C ASP A 58 4.96 12.92 12.37
N VAL A 59 3.67 13.21 12.31
CA VAL A 59 2.59 12.22 12.17
C VAL A 59 1.91 12.37 10.80
N VAL A 60 1.90 11.28 10.04
CA VAL A 60 1.16 11.14 8.77
C VAL A 60 -0.34 11.29 9.01
N SER A 61 -1.02 12.04 8.15
CA SER A 61 -2.46 12.31 8.21
C SER A 61 -3.16 12.04 6.88
N MET A 62 -4.49 12.12 6.87
CA MET A 62 -5.29 11.98 5.65
C MET A 62 -4.94 13.01 4.56
N ALA A 63 -4.39 14.19 4.93
CA ALA A 63 -3.93 15.17 3.96
C ALA A 63 -2.75 14.66 3.11
N ASP A 64 -1.86 13.85 3.70
CA ASP A 64 -0.71 13.27 3.00
C ASP A 64 -1.16 12.20 2.03
N LEU A 65 -2.12 11.36 2.44
CA LEU A 65 -2.73 10.35 1.58
C LEU A 65 -3.48 11.00 0.39
N ARG A 66 -4.21 12.09 0.63
CA ARG A 66 -4.81 12.90 -0.43
C ARG A 66 -3.78 13.43 -1.42
N LEU A 67 -2.64 13.91 -0.94
CA LEU A 67 -1.57 14.42 -1.80
C LEU A 67 -0.90 13.31 -2.63
N LEU A 68 -0.69 12.13 -2.03
CA LEU A 68 -0.18 10.94 -2.70
C LEU A 68 -1.13 10.48 -3.81
N LEU A 69 -2.42 10.40 -3.52
CA LEU A 69 -3.46 9.90 -4.43
C LEU A 69 -4.05 10.96 -5.36
N ARG A 70 -3.47 12.18 -5.44
CA ARG A 70 -4.02 13.30 -6.21
C ARG A 70 -4.24 13.03 -7.71
N ARG A 71 -3.54 12.05 -8.27
CA ARG A 71 -3.66 11.63 -9.69
C ARG A 71 -4.56 10.40 -9.88
N SER A 72 -5.07 9.83 -8.80
CA SER A 72 -5.87 8.61 -8.79
C SER A 72 -7.14 8.83 -7.97
N PRO A 73 -8.09 9.65 -8.46
CA PRO A 73 -9.27 10.06 -7.71
C PRO A 73 -10.15 8.88 -7.25
N GLU A 74 -10.22 7.81 -8.04
CA GLU A 74 -10.95 6.60 -7.68
C GLU A 74 -10.34 5.90 -6.45
N LEU A 75 -9.01 5.78 -6.41
CA LEU A 75 -8.31 5.21 -5.25
C LEU A 75 -8.48 6.11 -4.02
N LEU A 76 -8.46 7.44 -4.21
CA LEU A 76 -8.72 8.36 -3.11
C LEU A 76 -10.14 8.17 -2.56
N ALA A 77 -11.15 8.08 -3.41
CA ALA A 77 -12.53 7.86 -2.99
C ALA A 77 -12.72 6.52 -2.25
N MET A 78 -11.96 5.48 -2.60
CA MET A 78 -11.96 4.22 -1.87
C MET A 78 -11.34 4.33 -0.47
N CYS A 79 -10.31 5.18 -0.30
CA CYS A 79 -9.61 5.36 0.98
C CYS A 79 -10.22 6.45 1.88
N ASP A 80 -10.93 7.41 1.30
CA ASP A 80 -11.61 8.51 1.98
C ASP A 80 -13.02 8.71 1.40
N PRO A 81 -13.95 7.79 1.70
CA PRO A 81 -15.30 7.82 1.15
C PRO A 81 -16.10 9.04 1.60
N GLU A 82 -15.76 9.67 2.73
CA GLU A 82 -16.48 10.83 3.27
C GLU A 82 -15.88 12.17 2.81
N GLY A 83 -14.64 12.19 2.29
CA GLY A 83 -13.97 13.39 1.78
C GLY A 83 -14.28 13.78 0.33
N SER A 84 -15.25 13.14 -0.32
CA SER A 84 -15.66 13.40 -1.71
C SER A 84 -16.87 14.37 -1.85
N GLN A 85 -17.21 15.11 -0.79
CA GLN A 85 -18.24 16.17 -0.80
C GLN A 85 -17.63 17.57 -0.92
#